data_AF-A0A972VCE9-F1
#
_entry.id   AF-A0A972VCE9-F1
#
_cell.length_a   1.000
_cell.length_b   1.000
_cell.length_c   1.000
_cell.angle_alpha   90.00
_cell.angle_beta   90.00
_cell.angle_gamma   90.00
#
_symmetry.space_group_name_H-M   'P 1'
#
loop_
_entity.id
_entity.type
_entity.pdbx_description
1 polymer ?
#
loop_
_entity_poly.entity_id
_entity_poly.type
_entity_poly.pdbx_seq_one_letter_code
_entity_poly.pdbx_strand_id
1 'polypeptide(L)'
;MVKKTTTWLVALVLTGLVTFAWAANRASEPLEVAGSGLPRLLDLGADKCIPCKKMAPILDAMKEEFAGRLQVDFIDVWKHPEEAPKYRVTTIPTQIFLSPDGKELFRHIGFFSREDILGKWKALGYEFKTAEAVSLERWEPARKDTRRKDQICTLCDGDINARTLVTIETDKGDVRLCSAHCTFILWSCLTEDKTDFEKKVSVTDWATRKRIPAIDAVFLSGREETTGHPWIKAFA
;
A
#
# COMPACT_ATOMS: atom_id res chain seq x y z
N MET A 1 -47.27 -57.11 46.48
CA MET A 1 -46.46 -56.41 45.45
C MET A 1 -46.57 -54.91 45.72
N VAL A 2 -45.44 -54.19 45.82
CA VAL A 2 -45.27 -52.71 45.90
C VAL A 2 -45.66 -52.05 47.25
N LYS A 3 -44.73 -51.87 48.21
CA LYS A 3 -43.78 -50.73 48.48
C LYS A 3 -44.51 -49.44 48.94
N LYS A 4 -44.38 -49.01 50.22
CA LYS A 4 -43.34 -48.09 50.80
C LYS A 4 -43.36 -46.72 50.10
N THR A 5 -43.31 -45.52 50.69
CA THR A 5 -42.90 -44.96 52.01
C THR A 5 -43.05 -43.43 51.84
N THR A 6 -43.67 -42.71 52.79
CA THR A 6 -43.06 -41.70 53.69
C THR A 6 -42.77 -40.29 53.12
N THR A 7 -43.11 -39.31 53.96
CA THR A 7 -42.39 -38.05 54.27
C THR A 7 -42.79 -36.76 53.55
N TRP A 8 -43.50 -35.94 54.32
CA TRP A 8 -43.66 -34.48 54.22
C TRP A 8 -42.37 -33.74 54.59
N LEU A 9 -42.29 -32.45 54.21
CA LEU A 9 -41.30 -31.41 54.55
C LEU A 9 -40.07 -31.35 53.63
N VAL A 10 -40.04 -30.33 52.75
CA VAL A 10 -39.13 -29.17 52.82
C VAL A 10 -39.54 -28.21 51.70
N ALA A 11 -40.20 -27.10 52.04
CA ALA A 11 -40.45 -26.01 51.09
C ALA A 11 -40.47 -24.67 51.84
N LEU A 12 -39.30 -24.22 52.30
CA LEU A 12 -39.19 -22.86 52.87
C LEU A 12 -37.76 -22.32 52.93
N VAL A 13 -37.03 -22.32 51.82
CA VAL A 13 -35.80 -21.49 51.69
C VAL A 13 -35.60 -21.12 50.22
N LEU A 14 -36.33 -20.16 49.64
CA LEU A 14 -36.02 -19.69 48.27
C LEU A 14 -36.47 -18.25 47.93
N THR A 15 -36.85 -17.40 48.89
CA THR A 15 -37.32 -16.03 48.61
C THR A 15 -36.40 -14.91 49.15
N GLY A 16 -35.15 -15.21 49.48
CA GLY A 16 -34.21 -14.23 50.08
C GLY A 16 -33.03 -13.80 49.21
N LEU A 17 -32.81 -14.39 48.03
CA LEU A 17 -31.54 -14.26 47.28
C LEU A 17 -31.67 -13.67 45.86
N VAL A 18 -32.83 -13.11 45.49
CA VAL A 18 -33.08 -12.65 44.11
C VAL A 18 -32.92 -11.13 43.95
N THR A 19 -32.74 -10.34 45.02
CA THR A 19 -32.70 -8.87 44.90
C THR A 19 -31.30 -8.24 44.81
N PHE A 20 -30.21 -9.01 44.90
CA PHE A 20 -28.85 -8.46 45.00
C PHE A 20 -27.96 -8.61 43.76
N ALA A 21 -28.47 -9.07 42.62
CA ALA A 21 -27.64 -9.35 41.43
C ALA A 21 -28.01 -8.56 40.15
N TRP A 22 -28.79 -7.49 40.26
CA TRP A 22 -29.19 -6.68 39.09
C TRP A 22 -28.62 -5.26 39.11
N ALA A 23 -27.33 -5.12 39.46
CA ALA A 23 -26.64 -3.82 39.49
C ALA A 23 -25.27 -3.80 38.77
N ALA A 24 -24.93 -4.82 37.99
CA ALA A 24 -23.63 -4.90 37.30
C ALA A 24 -23.78 -5.19 35.80
N ASN A 25 -24.57 -4.38 35.09
CA ASN A 25 -24.45 -4.28 33.64
C ASN A 25 -24.89 -2.89 33.15
N ARG A 26 -24.21 -1.83 33.59
CA ARG A 26 -24.22 -0.56 32.86
C ARG A 26 -23.27 -0.71 31.69
N ALA A 27 -23.77 -1.29 30.59
CA ALA A 27 -23.20 -1.00 29.29
C ALA A 27 -23.15 0.53 29.18
N SER A 28 -21.95 1.09 29.04
CA SER A 28 -21.76 2.54 28.95
C SER A 28 -22.67 3.08 27.84
N GLU A 29 -23.58 3.98 28.18
CA GLU A 29 -24.49 4.57 27.20
C GLU A 29 -23.68 5.19 26.04
N PRO A 30 -24.11 4.99 24.78
CA PRO A 30 -23.42 5.53 23.62
C PRO A 30 -23.19 7.02 23.78
N LEU A 31 -22.01 7.49 23.39
CA LEU A 31 -21.73 8.92 23.36
C LEU A 31 -22.65 9.55 22.30
N GLU A 32 -23.38 10.61 22.69
CA GLU A 32 -24.14 11.46 21.77
C GLU A 32 -23.48 12.83 21.74
N VAL A 33 -23.04 13.23 20.55
CA VAL A 33 -22.48 14.56 20.26
C VAL A 33 -23.38 15.31 19.28
N ALA A 34 -23.17 16.61 19.11
CA ALA A 34 -23.94 17.38 18.14
C ALA A 34 -23.76 16.81 16.72
N GLY A 35 -24.88 16.42 16.09
CA GLY A 35 -24.90 15.95 14.72
C GLY A 35 -24.48 17.04 13.72
N SER A 36 -23.72 16.65 12.70
CA SER A 36 -23.29 17.54 11.61
C SER A 36 -24.11 17.36 10.33
N GLY A 37 -25.13 16.49 10.34
CA GLY A 37 -25.96 16.18 9.18
C GLY A 37 -25.31 15.23 8.16
N LEU A 38 -24.05 14.86 8.37
CA LEU A 38 -23.31 13.86 7.59
C LEU A 38 -22.72 12.81 8.54
N PRO A 39 -22.57 11.54 8.10
CA PRO A 39 -21.81 10.57 8.88
C PRO A 39 -20.39 11.10 9.10
N ARG A 40 -19.82 10.82 10.27
CA ARG A 40 -18.54 11.39 10.69
C ARG A 40 -17.59 10.31 11.20
N LEU A 41 -16.36 10.33 10.69
CA LEU A 41 -15.23 9.57 11.19
C LEU A 41 -14.31 10.51 11.97
N LEU A 42 -14.20 10.30 13.28
CA LEU A 42 -13.36 11.10 14.16
C LEU A 42 -12.16 10.26 14.64
N ASP A 43 -10.93 10.69 14.35
CA ASP A 43 -9.71 10.09 14.89
C ASP A 43 -9.12 11.00 15.98
N LEU A 44 -9.00 10.46 17.19
CA LEU A 44 -8.30 11.10 18.30
C LEU A 44 -6.89 10.50 18.37
N GLY A 45 -5.89 11.29 18.01
CA GLY A 45 -4.50 10.87 17.90
C GLY A 45 -3.51 11.93 18.37
N ALA A 46 -2.25 11.83 17.93
CA ALA A 46 -1.22 12.84 18.17
C ALA A 46 -0.12 12.79 17.11
N ASP A 47 0.43 13.94 16.70
CA ASP A 47 1.42 14.05 15.61
C ASP A 47 2.70 13.23 15.81
N LYS A 48 3.08 12.99 17.06
CA LYS A 48 4.31 12.25 17.42
C LYS A 48 4.07 10.77 17.69
N CYS A 49 2.82 10.31 17.70
CA CYS A 49 2.49 8.91 17.91
C CYS A 49 2.69 8.11 16.62
N ILE A 50 3.52 7.06 16.66
CA ILE A 50 3.90 6.26 15.48
C ILE A 50 2.68 5.70 14.72
N PRO A 51 1.73 5.00 15.37
CA PRO A 51 0.52 4.54 14.67
C PRO A 51 -0.34 5.68 14.14
N CYS A 52 -0.39 6.85 14.81
CA CYS A 52 -1.12 8.03 14.31
C CYS A 52 -0.51 8.57 13.01
N LYS A 53 0.83 8.59 12.90
CA LYS A 53 1.51 9.00 11.66
C LYS A 53 1.15 8.11 10.46
N LYS A 54 0.85 6.84 10.68
CA LYS A 54 0.37 5.94 9.62
C LYS A 54 -1.10 6.19 9.26
N MET A 55 -1.90 6.66 10.21
CA MET A 55 -3.31 7.03 9.99
C MET A 55 -3.45 8.34 9.22
N ALA A 56 -2.61 9.34 9.51
CA ALA A 56 -2.69 10.67 8.89
C ALA A 56 -2.87 10.66 7.35
N PRO A 57 -2.00 10.00 6.55
CA PRO A 57 -2.18 10.00 5.09
C PRO A 57 -3.45 9.27 4.63
N ILE A 58 -3.95 8.31 5.40
CA ILE A 58 -5.21 7.60 5.10
C ILE A 58 -6.40 8.54 5.32
N LEU A 59 -6.42 9.24 6.46
CA LEU A 59 -7.48 10.16 6.83
C LEU A 59 -7.52 11.38 5.88
N ASP A 60 -6.37 11.93 5.51
CA ASP A 60 -6.28 13.06 4.58
C ASP A 60 -6.83 12.67 3.20
N ALA A 61 -6.43 11.51 2.66
CA ALA A 61 -6.95 11.01 1.39
C ALA A 61 -8.46 10.79 1.42
N MET A 62 -8.99 10.22 2.51
CA MET A 62 -10.43 10.02 2.69
C MET A 62 -11.19 11.33 2.82
N LYS A 63 -10.61 12.34 3.48
CA LYS A 63 -11.21 13.66 3.65
C LYS A 63 -11.40 14.36 2.31
N GLU A 64 -10.41 14.27 1.43
CA GLU A 64 -10.49 14.81 0.08
C GLU A 64 -11.48 14.03 -0.79
N GLU A 65 -11.39 12.70 -0.81
CA GLU A 65 -12.19 11.84 -1.69
C GLU A 65 -13.69 11.85 -1.34
N PHE A 66 -14.03 11.92 -0.06
CA PHE A 66 -15.42 11.86 0.42
C PHE A 66 -15.96 13.20 0.89
N ALA A 67 -15.33 14.31 0.52
CA ALA A 67 -15.80 15.65 0.83
C ALA A 67 -17.28 15.81 0.46
N GLY A 68 -18.09 16.25 1.43
CA GLY A 68 -19.55 16.42 1.27
C GLY A 68 -20.39 15.14 1.43
N ARG A 69 -19.77 13.97 1.62
CA ARG A 69 -20.45 12.68 1.87
C ARG A 69 -20.10 12.07 3.23
N LEU A 70 -18.84 12.19 3.64
CA LEU A 70 -18.31 11.74 4.92
C LEU A 70 -17.50 12.89 5.52
N GLN A 71 -17.75 13.22 6.77
CA GLN A 71 -16.90 14.14 7.51
C GLN A 71 -15.76 13.37 8.16
N VAL A 72 -14.51 13.67 7.80
CA VAL A 72 -13.32 13.05 8.41
C VAL A 72 -12.55 14.11 9.19
N ASP A 73 -12.47 13.93 10.50
CA ASP A 73 -11.81 14.86 11.42
C ASP A 73 -10.71 14.15 12.22
N PHE A 74 -9.58 14.84 12.38
CA PHE A 74 -8.47 14.41 13.22
C PHE A 74 -8.27 15.44 14.34
N ILE A 75 -8.20 14.97 15.58
CA ILE A 75 -7.93 15.79 16.76
C ILE A 75 -6.62 15.32 17.40
N ASP A 76 -5.65 16.22 17.47
CA ASP A 76 -4.43 16.01 18.26
C ASP A 76 -4.73 16.26 19.74
N VAL A 77 -4.83 15.20 20.53
CA VAL A 77 -5.15 15.29 21.97
C VAL A 77 -3.97 15.74 22.84
N TRP A 78 -2.76 15.86 22.28
CA TRP A 78 -1.63 16.49 22.99
C TRP A 78 -1.64 18.00 22.83
N LYS A 79 -2.22 18.51 21.74
CA LYS A 79 -2.48 19.94 21.56
C LYS A 79 -3.81 20.38 22.20
N HIS A 80 -4.81 19.49 22.17
CA HIS A 80 -6.16 19.71 22.69
C HIS A 80 -6.54 18.64 23.74
N PRO A 81 -5.89 18.64 24.92
CA PRO A 81 -6.11 17.63 25.96
C PRO A 81 -7.55 17.57 26.50
N GLU A 82 -8.30 18.67 26.35
CA GLU A 82 -9.71 18.77 26.74
C GLU A 82 -10.65 17.92 25.88
N GLU A 83 -10.24 17.49 24.69
CA GLU A 83 -11.09 16.72 23.78
C GLU A 83 -11.14 15.23 24.16
N ALA A 84 -10.03 14.63 24.61
CA ALA A 84 -10.00 13.20 24.95
C ALA A 84 -11.04 12.79 26.01
N PRO A 85 -11.25 13.55 27.11
CA PRO A 85 -12.30 13.26 28.08
C PRO A 85 -13.71 13.38 27.50
N LYS A 86 -13.96 14.35 26.59
CA LYS A 86 -15.29 14.56 25.98
C LYS A 86 -15.75 13.32 25.22
N TYR A 87 -14.83 12.66 24.52
CA TYR A 87 -15.12 11.44 23.75
C TYR A 87 -14.84 10.14 24.53
N ARG A 88 -14.51 10.25 25.83
CA ARG A 88 -14.15 9.11 26.70
C ARG A 88 -13.01 8.26 26.11
N VAL A 89 -11.99 8.92 25.58
CA VAL A 89 -10.80 8.28 24.99
C VAL A 89 -9.67 8.22 26.01
N THR A 90 -9.14 7.03 26.25
CA THR A 90 -8.01 6.77 27.14
C THR A 90 -6.74 6.35 26.41
N THR A 91 -6.87 5.85 25.18
CA THR A 91 -5.77 5.31 24.38
C THR A 91 -5.81 5.91 22.98
N ILE A 92 -4.66 6.28 22.43
CA ILE A 92 -4.54 6.81 21.07
C ILE A 92 -3.79 5.84 20.14
N PRO A 93 -4.07 5.83 18.83
CA PRO A 93 -5.21 6.50 18.18
C PRO A 93 -6.54 5.77 18.46
N THR A 94 -7.63 6.52 18.58
CA THR A 94 -9.00 5.96 18.64
C THR A 94 -9.83 6.54 17.51
N GLN A 95 -10.41 5.67 16.67
CA GLN A 95 -11.35 6.05 15.62
C GLN A 95 -12.79 5.84 16.09
N ILE A 96 -13.61 6.87 16.01
CA ILE A 96 -15.01 6.88 16.40
C ILE A 96 -15.87 7.13 15.17
N PHE A 97 -16.84 6.25 14.95
CA PHE A 97 -17.80 6.30 13.86
C PHE A 97 -19.10 6.87 14.41
N LEU A 98 -19.50 8.02 13.89
CA LEU A 98 -20.67 8.77 14.35
C LEU A 98 -21.73 8.81 13.23
N SER A 99 -22.99 8.64 13.61
CA SER A 99 -24.12 8.87 12.70
C SER A 99 -24.25 10.37 12.35
N PRO A 100 -25.04 10.72 11.32
CA PRO A 100 -25.39 12.12 11.02
C PRO A 100 -25.99 12.87 12.22
N ASP A 101 -26.69 12.15 13.09
CA ASP A 101 -27.29 12.67 14.32
C ASP A 101 -26.27 12.82 15.47
N GLY A 102 -25.03 12.38 15.26
CA GLY A 102 -23.94 12.45 16.24
C GLY A 102 -23.94 11.32 17.26
N LYS A 103 -24.67 10.23 17.02
CA LYS A 103 -24.64 9.04 17.86
C LYS A 103 -23.45 8.16 17.52
N GLU A 104 -22.74 7.69 18.54
CA GLU A 104 -21.68 6.71 18.36
C GLU A 104 -22.20 5.35 17.87
N LEU A 105 -21.76 4.95 16.68
CA LEU A 105 -22.08 3.69 16.04
C LEU A 105 -21.03 2.61 16.32
N PHE A 106 -19.75 3.01 16.34
CA PHE A 106 -18.63 2.11 16.53
C PHE A 106 -17.38 2.87 16.99
N ARG A 107 -16.49 2.17 17.71
CA ARG A 107 -15.15 2.66 18.03
C ARG A 107 -14.09 1.59 17.79
N HIS A 108 -12.91 2.03 17.37
CA HIS A 108 -11.73 1.21 17.16
C HIS A 108 -10.52 1.87 17.84
N ILE A 109 -9.61 1.06 18.38
CA ILE A 109 -8.38 1.53 19.02
C ILE A 109 -7.19 0.94 18.28
N GLY A 110 -6.26 1.79 17.86
CA GLY A 110 -5.05 1.42 17.12
C GLY A 110 -5.11 1.79 15.64
N PHE A 111 -4.18 1.23 14.86
CA PHE A 111 -4.13 1.45 13.42
C PHE A 111 -5.32 0.77 12.74
N PHE A 112 -5.97 1.48 11.81
CA PHE A 112 -7.10 0.97 11.07
C PHE A 112 -6.92 1.26 9.58
N SER A 113 -6.87 0.20 8.75
CA SER A 113 -6.63 0.37 7.32
C SER A 113 -7.82 1.07 6.64
N ARG A 114 -7.56 1.69 5.49
CA ARG A 114 -8.61 2.34 4.70
C ARG A 114 -9.73 1.36 4.33
N GLU A 115 -9.34 0.17 3.91
CA GLU A 115 -10.24 -0.90 3.49
C GLU A 115 -11.12 -1.36 4.64
N ASP A 116 -10.56 -1.50 5.84
CA ASP A 116 -11.32 -1.90 7.01
C ASP A 116 -12.27 -0.81 7.49
N ILE A 117 -11.87 0.47 7.42
CA ILE A 117 -12.73 1.62 7.72
C ILE A 117 -13.94 1.64 6.78
N LEU A 118 -13.71 1.50 5.48
CA LEU A 118 -14.77 1.47 4.47
C LEU A 118 -15.66 0.24 4.62
N GLY A 119 -15.07 -0.93 4.90
CA GLY A 119 -15.80 -2.15 5.21
C GLY A 119 -16.68 -1.97 6.45
N LYS A 120 -16.19 -1.25 7.47
CA LYS A 120 -16.96 -0.97 8.67
C LYS A 120 -18.11 -0.01 8.40
N TRP A 121 -17.91 1.05 7.64
CA TRP A 121 -18.98 1.94 7.20
C TRP A 121 -20.07 1.19 6.43
N LYS A 122 -19.68 0.27 5.53
CA LYS A 122 -20.62 -0.58 4.81
C LYS A 122 -21.43 -1.47 5.75
N ALA A 123 -20.80 -2.08 6.75
CA ALA A 123 -21.48 -2.87 7.77
C ALA A 123 -22.45 -2.04 8.63
N LEU A 124 -22.20 -0.73 8.77
CA LEU A 124 -23.07 0.22 9.46
C LEU A 124 -24.17 0.81 8.54
N GLY A 125 -24.25 0.38 7.27
CA GLY A 125 -25.25 0.82 6.31
C GLY A 125 -24.88 2.07 5.49
N TYR A 126 -23.62 2.52 5.54
CA TYR A 126 -23.13 3.65 4.76
C TYR A 126 -22.22 3.18 3.63
N GLU A 127 -22.60 3.45 2.38
CA GLU A 127 -21.80 3.09 1.22
C GLU A 127 -21.05 4.30 0.63
N PHE A 128 -19.73 4.30 0.82
CA PHE A 128 -18.82 5.24 0.18
C PHE A 128 -18.17 4.56 -1.02
N LYS A 129 -18.73 4.79 -2.21
CA LYS A 129 -18.09 4.40 -3.47
C LYS A 129 -16.78 5.15 -3.60
N THR A 130 -15.68 4.41 -3.56
CA THR A 130 -14.35 4.92 -3.85
C THR A 130 -14.21 5.21 -5.33
N ALA A 131 -13.38 6.17 -5.71
CA ALA A 131 -12.78 6.11 -7.03
C ALA A 131 -11.94 4.83 -7.05
N GLU A 132 -12.36 3.83 -7.84
CA GLU A 132 -11.73 2.51 -7.88
C GLU A 132 -10.20 2.66 -7.96
N ALA A 133 -9.49 2.03 -7.01
CA ALA A 133 -8.07 1.80 -7.18
C ALA A 133 -7.92 1.07 -8.51
N VAL A 134 -7.32 1.72 -9.50
CA VAL A 134 -7.14 1.13 -10.83
C VAL A 134 -6.36 -0.16 -10.62
N SER A 135 -7.05 -1.30 -10.67
CA SER A 135 -6.38 -2.58 -10.70
C SER A 135 -5.52 -2.53 -11.96
N LEU A 136 -4.23 -2.82 -11.81
CA LEU A 136 -3.31 -2.99 -12.93
C LEU A 136 -3.67 -4.31 -13.64
N GLU A 137 -4.90 -4.38 -14.15
CA GLU A 137 -5.38 -5.42 -15.01
C GLU A 137 -5.08 -4.98 -16.43
N ARG A 138 -4.18 -5.70 -17.09
CA ARG A 138 -3.96 -5.56 -18.53
C ARG A 138 -5.16 -6.18 -19.24
N TRP A 139 -6.21 -5.38 -19.45
CA TRP A 139 -7.44 -5.77 -20.12
C TRP A 139 -7.27 -6.04 -21.62
N GLU A 140 -6.27 -5.42 -22.24
CA GLU A 140 -5.93 -5.65 -23.64
C GLU A 140 -4.79 -6.68 -23.76
N PRO A 141 -4.96 -7.73 -24.59
CA PRO A 141 -3.87 -8.66 -24.90
C PRO A 141 -2.63 -7.90 -25.39
N ALA A 142 -1.45 -8.32 -24.93
CA ALA A 142 -0.21 -7.77 -25.42
C ALA A 142 -0.14 -7.93 -26.94
N ARG A 143 0.06 -6.80 -27.66
CA ARG A 143 0.22 -6.84 -29.10
C ARG A 143 1.47 -7.67 -29.43
N LYS A 144 1.37 -8.51 -30.46
CA LYS A 144 2.53 -9.27 -30.94
C LYS A 144 3.57 -8.30 -31.46
N ASP A 145 4.79 -8.40 -30.96
CA ASP A 145 5.91 -7.63 -31.49
C ASP A 145 6.26 -8.12 -32.89
N THR A 146 6.12 -7.24 -33.87
CA THR A 146 6.39 -7.51 -35.29
C THR A 146 7.75 -6.98 -35.74
N ARG A 147 8.53 -6.36 -34.85
CA ARG A 147 9.88 -5.87 -35.18
C ARG A 147 10.80 -7.03 -35.50
N ARG A 148 11.86 -6.76 -36.29
CA ARG A 148 12.88 -7.76 -36.58
C ARG A 148 13.72 -8.02 -35.31
N LYS A 149 14.01 -9.29 -35.02
CA LYS A 149 14.74 -9.68 -33.81
C LYS A 149 16.12 -9.03 -33.68
N ASP A 150 16.79 -8.70 -34.77
CA ASP A 150 18.11 -8.05 -34.78
C ASP A 150 18.06 -6.54 -34.46
N GLN A 151 16.86 -5.96 -34.43
CA GLN A 151 16.59 -4.56 -34.06
C GLN A 151 16.10 -4.42 -32.61
N ILE A 152 15.88 -5.53 -31.91
CA ILE A 152 15.36 -5.56 -30.55
C ILE A 152 16.49 -5.91 -29.59
N CYS A 153 16.66 -5.12 -28.54
CA CYS A 153 17.60 -5.38 -27.47
C CYS A 153 17.21 -6.67 -26.74
N THR A 154 18.11 -7.64 -26.67
CA THR A 154 17.84 -8.92 -26.02
C THR A 154 17.53 -8.79 -24.52
N LEU A 155 17.94 -7.70 -23.88
CA LEU A 155 17.78 -7.52 -22.44
C LEU A 155 16.54 -6.72 -22.04
N CYS A 156 16.22 -5.64 -22.76
CA CYS A 156 15.18 -4.70 -22.37
C CYS A 156 14.00 -4.61 -23.35
N ASP A 157 14.03 -5.41 -24.43
CA ASP A 157 13.06 -5.37 -25.53
C ASP A 157 12.92 -4.00 -26.22
N GLY A 158 13.83 -3.06 -25.93
CA GLY A 158 13.89 -1.74 -26.55
C GLY A 158 14.53 -1.77 -27.94
N ASP A 159 14.32 -0.70 -28.71
CA ASP A 159 14.93 -0.57 -30.04
C ASP A 159 16.45 -0.38 -29.96
N ILE A 160 17.16 -1.02 -30.89
CA ILE A 160 18.61 -0.89 -31.01
C ILE A 160 18.94 0.28 -31.94
N ASN A 161 19.63 1.28 -31.41
CA ASN A 161 20.29 2.30 -32.23
C ASN A 161 21.65 1.78 -32.71
N ALA A 162 21.89 1.86 -34.02
CA ALA A 162 23.13 1.40 -34.64
C ALA A 162 24.40 2.07 -34.06
N ARG A 163 24.30 3.28 -33.49
CA ARG A 163 25.46 3.99 -32.91
C ARG A 163 25.80 3.58 -31.49
N THR A 164 24.87 2.94 -30.79
CA THR A 164 25.08 2.46 -29.41
C THR A 164 25.07 0.95 -29.32
N LEU A 165 24.87 0.24 -30.45
CA LEU A 165 24.83 -1.21 -30.49
C LEU A 165 26.08 -1.79 -29.81
N VAL A 166 25.81 -2.68 -28.85
CA VAL A 166 26.80 -3.56 -28.25
C VAL A 166 26.47 -4.99 -28.65
N THR A 167 27.50 -5.76 -28.96
CA THR A 167 27.35 -7.17 -29.30
C THR A 167 28.25 -8.02 -28.43
N ILE A 168 27.70 -9.14 -27.97
CA ILE A 168 28.42 -10.13 -27.17
C ILE A 168 28.42 -11.43 -27.96
N GLU A 169 29.61 -11.94 -28.23
CA GLU A 169 29.79 -13.18 -28.97
C GLU A 169 29.51 -14.38 -28.03
N THR A 170 28.62 -15.27 -28.46
CA THR A 170 28.30 -16.51 -27.73
C THR A 170 28.31 -17.71 -28.67
N ASP A 171 28.42 -18.91 -28.12
CA ASP A 171 28.35 -20.19 -28.83
C ASP A 171 27.01 -20.40 -29.56
N LYS A 172 25.93 -19.78 -29.07
CA LYS A 172 24.58 -19.85 -29.63
C LYS A 172 24.23 -18.69 -30.56
N GLY A 173 25.20 -17.81 -30.83
CA GLY A 173 25.07 -16.64 -31.69
C GLY A 173 25.16 -15.31 -30.94
N ASP A 174 25.28 -14.24 -31.69
CA ASP A 174 25.50 -12.90 -31.15
C ASP A 174 24.31 -12.38 -30.34
N VAL A 175 24.56 -11.98 -29.10
CA VAL A 175 23.61 -11.24 -28.28
C VAL A 175 23.76 -9.75 -28.58
N ARG A 176 22.66 -9.09 -28.94
CA ARG A 176 22.65 -7.68 -29.35
C ARG A 176 21.95 -6.84 -28.30
N LEU A 177 22.65 -5.81 -27.81
CA LEU A 177 22.17 -4.92 -26.76
C LEU A 177 22.11 -3.48 -27.29
N CYS A 178 21.08 -2.74 -26.88
CA CYS A 178 20.85 -1.39 -27.39
C CYS A 178 21.92 -0.38 -26.97
N SER A 179 22.61 -0.59 -25.85
CA SER A 179 23.67 0.29 -25.35
C SER A 179 24.58 -0.42 -24.36
N ALA A 180 25.73 0.21 -24.07
CA ALA A 180 26.65 -0.25 -23.02
C ALA A 180 25.95 -0.37 -21.65
N HIS A 181 24.92 0.43 -21.38
CA HIS A 181 24.15 0.34 -20.15
C HIS A 181 23.52 -1.05 -19.97
N CYS A 182 22.88 -1.59 -21.02
CA CYS A 182 22.32 -2.94 -20.98
C CYS A 182 23.40 -4.01 -20.82
N THR A 183 24.60 -3.80 -21.38
CA THR A 183 25.72 -4.72 -21.16
C THR A 183 26.16 -4.76 -19.70
N PHE A 184 26.23 -3.60 -19.04
CA PHE A 184 26.56 -3.54 -17.60
C PHE A 184 25.49 -4.20 -16.74
N ILE A 185 24.20 -3.99 -17.04
CA ILE A 185 23.11 -4.68 -16.34
C ILE A 185 23.24 -6.18 -16.52
N LEU A 186 23.36 -6.66 -17.77
CA LEU A 186 23.53 -8.08 -18.06
C LEU A 186 24.71 -8.66 -17.29
N TRP A 187 25.88 -8.01 -17.37
CA TRP A 187 27.08 -8.44 -16.68
C TRP A 187 26.88 -8.50 -15.15
N SER A 188 26.14 -7.56 -14.56
CA SER A 188 25.81 -7.58 -13.13
C SER A 188 24.93 -8.78 -12.74
N CYS A 189 24.05 -9.21 -13.64
CA CYS A 189 23.12 -10.31 -13.42
C CYS A 189 23.71 -11.71 -13.73
N LEU A 190 24.84 -11.79 -14.43
CA LEU A 190 25.50 -13.08 -14.68
C LEU A 190 25.94 -13.71 -13.35
N THR A 191 25.53 -14.94 -13.12
CA THR A 191 25.90 -15.76 -11.94
C THR A 191 27.07 -16.71 -12.21
N GLU A 192 27.44 -16.85 -13.48
CA GLU A 192 28.56 -17.68 -13.94
C GLU A 192 29.91 -16.96 -13.81
N ASP A 193 31.00 -17.69 -14.06
CA ASP A 193 32.34 -17.10 -14.10
C ASP A 193 32.40 -16.00 -15.18
N LYS A 194 32.83 -14.80 -14.75
CA LYS A 194 32.89 -13.59 -15.58
C LYS A 194 34.28 -13.35 -16.16
N THR A 195 35.24 -14.23 -15.87
CA THR A 195 36.61 -14.11 -16.36
C THR A 195 36.59 -13.96 -17.88
N ASP A 196 37.28 -12.93 -18.38
CA ASP A 196 37.41 -12.62 -19.81
C ASP A 196 36.10 -12.33 -20.56
N PHE A 197 34.99 -12.05 -19.85
CA PHE A 197 33.71 -11.72 -20.49
C PHE A 197 33.86 -10.51 -21.42
N GLU A 198 34.57 -9.47 -20.99
CA GLU A 198 34.84 -8.24 -21.72
C GLU A 198 35.54 -8.47 -23.07
N LYS A 199 36.30 -9.56 -23.22
CA LYS A 199 36.97 -9.91 -24.49
C LYS A 199 35.97 -10.34 -25.57
N LYS A 200 34.78 -10.81 -25.16
CA LYS A 200 33.69 -11.20 -26.07
C LYS A 200 32.76 -10.04 -26.42
N VAL A 201 32.96 -8.88 -25.80
CA VAL A 201 32.10 -7.71 -25.98
C VAL A 201 32.72 -6.76 -26.99
N SER A 202 31.93 -6.37 -27.98
CA SER A 202 32.28 -5.31 -28.92
C SER A 202 31.23 -4.20 -28.89
N VAL A 203 31.69 -2.95 -28.94
CA VAL A 203 30.83 -1.75 -28.94
C VAL A 203 30.94 -1.03 -30.29
N THR A 204 29.93 -0.25 -30.64
CA THR A 204 29.98 0.57 -31.84
C THR A 204 30.54 1.95 -31.49
N ASP A 205 31.61 2.36 -32.17
CA ASP A 205 32.17 3.70 -32.07
C ASP A 205 31.15 4.74 -32.53
N TRP A 206 30.90 5.74 -31.69
CA TRP A 206 29.83 6.70 -31.89
C TRP A 206 30.04 7.59 -33.12
N ALA A 207 31.29 7.92 -33.44
CA ALA A 207 31.65 8.84 -34.52
C ALA A 207 31.69 8.13 -35.89
N THR A 208 32.40 7.00 -35.96
CA THR A 208 32.73 6.25 -37.18
C THR A 208 31.77 5.11 -37.46
N ARG A 209 30.96 4.69 -36.48
CA ARG A 209 30.06 3.53 -36.53
C ARG A 209 30.78 2.19 -36.77
N LYS A 210 32.10 2.15 -36.56
CA LYS A 210 32.86 0.91 -36.63
C LYS A 210 32.70 0.14 -35.33
N ARG A 211 32.72 -1.19 -35.43
CA ARG A 211 32.79 -2.06 -34.27
C ARG A 211 34.22 -2.04 -33.73
N ILE A 212 34.36 -1.87 -32.42
CA ILE A 212 35.62 -1.95 -31.68
C ILE A 212 35.46 -2.86 -30.46
N PRO A 213 36.52 -3.53 -29.99
CA PRO A 213 36.49 -4.28 -28.74
C PRO A 213 36.12 -3.36 -27.57
N ALA A 214 35.29 -3.83 -26.64
CA ALA A 214 34.83 -3.02 -25.51
C ALA A 214 35.99 -2.61 -24.58
N ILE A 215 37.04 -3.43 -24.52
CA ILE A 215 38.25 -3.19 -23.73
C ILE A 215 39.10 -2.03 -24.26
N ASP A 216 38.99 -1.73 -25.56
CA ASP A 216 39.74 -0.66 -26.21
C ASP A 216 38.94 0.65 -26.28
N ALA A 217 37.67 0.62 -25.85
CA ALA A 217 36.76 1.74 -25.99
C ALA A 217 36.83 2.71 -24.80
N VAL A 218 36.80 4.01 -25.11
CA VAL A 218 36.56 5.08 -24.13
C VAL A 218 35.07 5.39 -24.06
N PHE A 219 34.51 5.36 -22.86
CA PHE A 219 33.09 5.61 -22.63
C PHE A 219 32.84 7.02 -22.11
N LEU A 220 31.95 7.74 -22.77
CA LEU A 220 31.34 8.95 -22.22
C LEU A 220 29.92 8.65 -21.78
N SER A 221 29.59 9.01 -20.55
CA SER A 221 28.25 8.90 -20.01
C SER A 221 27.69 10.28 -19.64
N GLY A 222 26.38 10.40 -19.69
CA GLY A 222 25.68 11.62 -19.33
C GLY A 222 24.21 11.38 -19.14
N ARG A 223 23.47 12.46 -18.97
CA ARG A 223 22.01 12.44 -18.83
C ARG A 223 21.42 13.43 -19.82
N GLU A 224 20.35 13.05 -20.47
CA GLU A 224 19.59 13.96 -21.33
C GLU A 224 18.85 14.97 -20.45
N GLU A 225 18.96 16.27 -20.76
CA GLU A 225 18.44 17.35 -19.92
C GLU A 225 16.91 17.37 -19.85
N THR A 226 16.24 16.96 -20.93
CA THR A 226 14.77 17.00 -21.05
C THR A 226 14.09 15.79 -20.44
N THR A 227 14.63 14.59 -20.67
CA THR A 227 14.03 13.32 -20.23
C THR A 227 14.63 12.79 -18.94
N GLY A 228 15.83 13.25 -18.57
CA GLY A 228 16.60 12.68 -17.48
C GLY A 228 17.15 11.28 -17.79
N HIS A 229 17.02 10.78 -19.03
CA HIS A 229 17.50 9.45 -19.37
C HIS A 229 19.03 9.41 -19.46
N PRO A 230 19.69 8.42 -18.84
CA PRO A 230 21.13 8.26 -18.97
C PRO A 230 21.48 7.75 -20.36
N TRP A 231 22.58 8.25 -20.91
CA TRP A 231 23.16 7.76 -22.16
C TRP A 231 24.62 7.39 -21.95
N ILE A 232 25.09 6.42 -22.74
CA ILE A 232 26.50 6.01 -22.78
C ILE A 232 26.91 5.89 -24.25
N LYS A 233 28.02 6.53 -24.62
CA LYS A 233 28.61 6.52 -25.96
C LYS A 233 30.02 5.95 -25.88
N ALA A 234 30.39 5.11 -26.83
CA ALA A 234 31.71 4.54 -26.94
C ALA A 234 32.51 5.24 -28.05
N PHE A 235 33.81 5.41 -27.82
CA PHE A 235 34.76 5.97 -28.77
C PHE A 235 36.01 5.09 -28.85
N ALA A 236 36.59 4.94 -30.03
CA ALA A 236 37.89 4.30 -30.25
C ALA A 236 39.06 5.16 -29.72
#